data_AF-A0A2V7D8H0-F1
#
_entry.id   AF-A0A2V7D8H0-F1
#
_cell.length_a   1.000
_cell.length_b   1.000
_cell.length_c   1.000
_cell.angle_alpha   90.00
_cell.angle_beta   90.00
_cell.angle_gamma   90.00
#
_symmetry.space_group_name_H-M   'P 1'
#
loop_
_entity.id
_entity.type
_entity.pdbx_description
1 polymer ?
#
loop_
_entity_poly.entity_id
_entity_poly.type
_entity_poly.pdbx_seq_one_letter_code
_entity_poly.pdbx_strand_id
1 'polypeptide(L)' 'DGRVEMCVKENGHERSVVLETGDVFFASAGTEHVARPIGEARVLVVETEGSV' A
#
# COMPACT_ATOMS: atom_id res chain seq x y z
N ASP A 1 -7.95 9.36 -8.04
CA ASP A 1 -9.10 8.51 -8.39
C ASP A 1 -8.61 7.18 -8.93
N GLY A 2 -9.25 6.11 -8.50
CA GLY A 2 -8.87 4.72 -8.77
C GLY A 2 -8.94 3.86 -7.51
N ARG A 3 -8.67 2.57 -7.69
CA ARG A 3 -8.62 1.57 -6.61
C ARG A 3 -7.27 0.87 -6.63
N VAL A 4 -6.75 0.54 -5.45
CA VAL A 4 -5.46 -0.17 -5.31
C VAL A 4 -5.62 -1.30 -4.32
N GLU A 5 -5.23 -2.50 -4.71
CA GLU A 5 -5.02 -3.60 -3.76
C GLU A 5 -3.62 -3.44 -3.14
N MET A 6 -3.58 -3.16 -1.85
CA MET A 6 -2.35 -3.12 -1.07
C MET A 6 -2.14 -4.49 -0.43
N CYS A 7 -1.13 -5.22 -0.88
CA CYS A 7 -0.69 -6.47 -0.28
C CYS A 7 0.43 -6.17 0.72
N VAL A 8 0.33 -6.66 1.95
CA VAL A 8 1.35 -6.51 2.99
C VAL A 8 1.69 -7.85 3.62
N LYS A 9 2.91 -7.98 4.09
CA LYS A 9 3.35 -9.11 4.90
C LYS A 9 3.82 -8.60 6.25
N GLU A 10 3.05 -8.91 7.29
CA GLU A 10 3.37 -8.56 8.67
C GLU A 10 3.55 -9.83 9.48
N ASN A 11 4.67 -9.94 10.20
CA ASN A 11 4.98 -11.10 11.04
C ASN A 11 4.89 -12.45 10.30
N GLY A 12 5.22 -12.46 8.99
CA GLY A 12 5.11 -13.64 8.15
C GLY A 12 3.71 -13.95 7.62
N HIS A 13 2.70 -13.14 7.94
CA HIS A 13 1.34 -13.28 7.46
C HIS A 13 1.07 -12.30 6.32
N GLU A 14 0.63 -12.83 5.18
CA GLU A 14 0.17 -12.02 4.05
C GLU A 14 -1.26 -11.55 4.28
N ARG A 15 -1.50 -10.28 3.99
CA ARG A 15 -2.82 -9.65 4.02
C ARG A 15 -2.96 -8.74 2.81
N SER A 16 -4.16 -8.65 2.25
CA SER A 16 -4.49 -7.60 1.29
C SER A 16 -5.64 -6.72 1.79
N VAL A 17 -5.61 -5.46 1.39
CA VAL A 17 -6.68 -4.50 1.58
C VAL A 17 -6.89 -3.72 0.29
N VAL A 18 -8.14 -3.51 -0.10
CA VAL A 18 -8.48 -2.63 -1.21
C VAL A 18 -8.63 -1.21 -0.67
N LEU A 19 -7.88 -0.28 -1.25
CA LEU A 19 -8.00 1.15 -1.02
C LEU A 19 -8.91 1.76 -2.08
N GLU A 20 -9.91 2.48 -1.62
CA GLU A 20 -10.76 3.35 -2.44
C GLU A 20 -10.17 4.77 -2.50
N THR A 21 -10.75 5.63 -3.34
CA THR A 21 -10.30 7.02 -3.41
C THR A 21 -10.59 7.76 -2.10
N GLY A 22 -9.54 8.32 -1.50
CA GLY A 22 -9.61 9.02 -0.21
C GLY A 22 -9.14 8.18 0.97
N ASP A 23 -8.99 6.85 0.80
CA ASP A 23 -8.40 6.00 1.82
C ASP A 23 -6.91 6.27 1.98
N VAL A 24 -6.44 6.16 3.22
CA VAL A 24 -5.02 6.28 3.58
C VAL A 24 -4.54 4.97 4.15
N PHE A 25 -3.41 4.49 3.65
CA PHE A 25 -2.75 3.29 4.14
C PHE A 25 -1.37 3.65 4.70
N PHE A 26 -1.05 3.10 5.88
CA PHE A 26 0.25 3.26 6.52
C PHE A 26 0.95 1.90 6.60
N ALA A 27 2.07 1.76 5.90
CA ALA A 27 3.00 0.65 6.09
C ALA A 27 4.00 1.04 7.18
N SER A 28 4.16 0.20 8.20
CA SER A 28 5.19 0.41 9.21
C SER A 28 6.59 0.18 8.60
N ALA A 29 7.62 0.77 9.20
CA ALA A 29 8.99 0.55 8.76
C ALA A 29 9.33 -0.95 8.81
N GLY A 30 9.88 -1.47 7.71
CA GLY A 30 10.18 -2.89 7.55
C GLY A 30 8.99 -3.78 7.18
N THR A 31 7.78 -3.23 6.98
CA THR A 31 6.65 -3.99 6.43
C THR A 31 6.85 -4.17 4.92
N GLU A 32 7.05 -5.41 4.48
CA GLU A 32 7.01 -5.74 3.05
C GLU A 32 5.61 -5.43 2.51
N HIS A 33 5.53 -4.61 1.47
CA HIS A 33 4.25 -4.24 0.88
C HIS A 33 4.36 -4.04 -0.64
N VAL A 34 3.24 -4.27 -1.34
CA VAL A 34 3.12 -4.12 -2.79
C VAL A 34 1.77 -3.49 -3.11
N ALA A 35 1.80 -2.35 -3.79
CA ALA A 35 0.61 -1.70 -4.32
C ALA A 35 0.29 -2.23 -5.73
N ARG A 36 -0.91 -2.80 -5.91
CA ARG A 36 -1.43 -3.31 -7.19
C ARG A 36 -2.61 -2.47 -7.64
N PRO A 37 -2.43 -1.56 -8.62
CA PRO A 37 -3.53 -0.81 -9.19
C PRO A 37 -4.62 -1.72 -9.76
N ILE A 38 -5.88 -1.46 -9.43
CA ILE A 38 -7.04 -2.10 -10.04
C ILE A 38 -7.50 -1.19 -11.18
N GLY A 39 -6.97 -1.43 -12.37
CA GLY A 39 -7.11 -0.54 -13.52
C GLY A 39 -6.22 0.70 -13.39
N GLU A 40 -6.60 1.80 -14.04
CA GLU A 40 -5.90 3.07 -13.89
C GLU A 40 -6.16 3.65 -12.49
N ALA A 41 -5.09 3.87 -11.73
CA ALA A 41 -5.16 4.48 -10.41
C ALA A 41 -4.03 5.48 -10.20
N ARG A 42 -4.30 6.52 -9.40
CA ARG A 42 -3.30 7.50 -8.95
C ARG A 42 -3.16 7.40 -7.44
N VAL A 43 -1.94 7.17 -6.95
CA VAL A 43 -1.59 7.11 -5.53
C VAL A 43 -0.54 8.15 -5.23
N LEU A 44 -0.69 8.86 -4.12
CA LEU A 44 0.35 9.68 -3.54
C LEU A 44 1.12 8.83 -2.53
N VAL A 45 2.40 8.62 -2.77
CA VAL A 45 3.30 7.97 -1.81
C VAL A 45 4.11 9.05 -1.11
N VAL A 46 4.10 9.03 0.22
CA VAL A 46 4.94 9.89 1.06
C VAL A 46 5.83 8.98 1.89
N GLU A 47 7.13 9.01 1.62
CA GLU A 47 8.13 8.22 2.32
C GLU A 47 9.30 9.11 2.74
N THR A 48 9.95 8.75 3.85
CA THR A 48 11.23 9.32 4.25
C THR A 48 12.36 8.57 3.57
N GLU A 49 13.38 9.29 3.11
CA GLU A 49 14.58 8.69 2.49
C GLU A 49 15.15 7.57 3.39
N GLY A 50 15.32 6.37 2.82
CA GLY A 50 15.87 5.21 3.53
C GLY A 50 14.89 4.39 4.38
N SER A 51 13.57 4.55 4.20
CA SER A 51 12.54 3.83 4.99
C SER A 51 12.10 2.48 4.41
N VAL A 52 12.85 1.93 3.46
CA VAL A 52 12.59 0.63 2.81
C VAL A 52 13.20 -0.54 3.58
#